data_AF-A0A843LJ74-F1
#
_entry.id   AF-A0A843LJ74-F1
#
_cell.length_a   1.000
_cell.length_b   1.000
_cell.length_c   1.000
_cell.angle_alpha   90.00
_cell.angle_beta   90.00
_cell.angle_gamma   90.00
#
_symmetry.space_group_name_H-M   'P 1'
#
loop_
_entity.id
_entity.type
_entity.pdbx_description
1 polymer ?
#
loop_
_entity_poly.entity_id
_entity_poly.type
_entity_poly.pdbx_seq_one_letter_code
_entity_poly.pdbx_strand_id
1 'polypeptide(L)'
;MIDNPEDLKEKALANKPGLRRQYVNIPVGDEEYGFRISGIGAKAIKLEKYVKYDEIFEALEAGNENGLEAMVKQIIEDYEEENEEEAE
;
A
#
# COMPACT_ATOMS: atom_id res chain seq x y z
N MET A 1 -27.78 4.33 2.88
CA MET A 1 -26.51 3.71 2.44
C MET A 1 -25.84 4.70 1.50
N ILE A 2 -24.65 4.41 0.99
CA ILE A 2 -24.12 5.15 -0.16
C ILE A 2 -24.34 4.24 -1.35
N ASP A 3 -25.11 4.70 -2.34
CA ASP A 3 -25.68 3.83 -3.36
C ASP A 3 -25.06 4.06 -4.75
N ASN A 4 -24.12 4.99 -4.88
CA ASN A 4 -23.35 5.23 -6.10
C ASN A 4 -21.92 5.76 -5.83
N PRO A 5 -21.01 5.69 -6.82
CA PRO A 5 -19.63 6.17 -6.68
C PRO A 5 -19.48 7.68 -6.48
N GLU A 6 -20.43 8.49 -6.96
CA GLU A 6 -20.36 9.95 -6.85
C GLU A 6 -20.62 10.43 -5.43
N ASP A 7 -21.65 9.91 -4.77
CA ASP A 7 -21.96 10.18 -3.37
C ASP A 7 -20.80 9.73 -2.45
N LEU A 8 -20.15 8.60 -2.78
CA LEU A 8 -18.97 8.12 -2.06
C LEU A 8 -17.80 9.10 -2.17
N LYS A 9 -17.52 9.54 -3.40
CA LYS A 9 -16.48 10.53 -3.72
C LYS A 9 -16.76 11.84 -2.98
N GLU A 10 -17.97 12.38 -3.03
CA GLU A 10 -18.33 13.64 -2.38
C GLU A 10 -18.16 13.54 -0.85
N LYS A 11 -18.63 12.46 -0.24
CA LYS A 11 -18.44 12.23 1.19
C LYS A 11 -16.96 12.10 1.57
N ALA A 12 -16.17 11.39 0.76
CA ALA A 12 -14.74 11.23 1.01
C ALA A 12 -13.98 12.56 0.91
N LEU A 13 -14.31 13.39 -0.09
CA LEU A 13 -13.70 14.71 -0.27
C LEU A 13 -14.10 15.68 0.85
N ALA A 14 -15.38 15.70 1.26
CA ALA A 14 -15.86 16.54 2.35
C ALA A 14 -15.20 16.21 3.70
N ASN A 15 -14.86 14.94 3.93
CA ASN A 15 -14.27 14.46 5.19
C ASN A 15 -12.76 14.19 5.10
N LYS A 16 -12.09 14.73 4.07
CA LYS A 16 -10.69 14.44 3.75
C LYS A 16 -9.72 14.60 4.94
N PRO A 17 -9.79 15.65 5.79
CA PRO A 17 -8.87 15.78 6.93
C PRO A 17 -9.00 14.67 7.97
N GLY A 18 -10.22 14.19 8.22
CA GLY A 18 -10.50 13.12 9.19
C GLY A 18 -10.09 11.75 8.63
N LEU A 19 -10.44 11.48 7.37
CA LEU A 19 -10.13 10.22 6.72
C LEU A 19 -8.63 9.99 6.54
N ARG A 20 -7.82 11.04 6.30
CA ARG A 20 -6.35 10.91 6.20
C ARG A 20 -5.63 10.50 7.50
N ARG A 21 -6.37 10.37 8.61
CA ARG A 21 -5.88 9.88 9.90
C ARG A 21 -6.31 8.43 10.16
N GLN A 22 -7.15 7.87 9.32
CA GLN A 22 -7.64 6.51 9.45
C GLN A 22 -6.69 5.51 8.81
N TYR A 23 -6.76 4.29 9.31
CA TYR A 23 -6.08 3.12 8.77
C TYR A 23 -7.12 2.14 8.24
N VAL A 24 -6.72 1.39 7.22
CA VAL A 24 -7.44 0.24 6.68
C VAL A 24 -6.57 -0.97 6.90
N ASN A 25 -7.10 -1.98 7.58
CA ASN A 25 -6.41 -3.24 7.77
C ASN A 25 -6.71 -4.16 6.59
N ILE A 26 -5.66 -4.66 5.95
CA ILE A 26 -5.74 -5.52 4.77
C ILE A 26 -5.01 -6.82 5.08
N PRO A 27 -5.66 -7.99 4.97
CA PRO A 27 -4.98 -9.27 5.09
C PRO A 27 -4.10 -9.52 3.86
N VAL A 28 -2.84 -9.90 4.09
CA VAL A 28 -1.88 -10.30 3.05
C VAL A 28 -1.18 -11.57 3.53
N GLY A 29 -1.32 -12.67 2.77
CA GLY A 29 -0.91 -13.99 3.26
C GLY A 29 -1.68 -14.36 4.52
N ASP A 30 -0.95 -14.68 5.59
CA ASP A 30 -1.50 -15.05 6.90
C ASP A 30 -1.50 -13.90 7.94
N GLU A 31 -1.05 -12.70 7.54
CA GLU A 31 -0.94 -11.53 8.43
C GLU A 31 -1.90 -10.38 8.04
N GLU A 32 -2.21 -9.51 9.01
CA GLU A 32 -3.05 -8.33 8.81
C GLU A 32 -2.20 -7.05 8.87
N TYR A 33 -2.27 -6.24 7.80
CA TYR A 33 -1.43 -5.05 7.66
C TYR A 33 -2.26 -3.77 7.66
N GLY A 34 -1.87 -2.81 8.52
CA GLY A 34 -2.48 -1.48 8.55
C GLY A 34 -1.91 -0.54 7.49
N PHE A 35 -2.77 -0.07 6.59
CA PHE A 35 -2.45 0.96 5.60
C PHE A 35 -3.11 2.29 5.96
N ARG A 36 -2.33 3.36 5.97
CA ARG A 36 -2.85 4.71 6.18
C ARG A 36 -3.53 5.22 4.92
N ILE A 37 -4.68 5.88 5.06
CA ILE A 37 -5.24 6.69 3.98
C ILE A 37 -4.37 7.95 3.80
N SER A 38 -3.54 7.97 2.77
CA SER A 38 -2.56 9.05 2.56
C SER A 38 -3.03 10.13 1.60
N GLY A 39 -3.92 9.77 0.67
CA GLY A 39 -4.47 10.67 -0.33
C GLY A 39 -5.93 10.36 -0.64
N ILE A 40 -6.73 11.41 -0.86
CA ILE A 40 -8.10 11.30 -1.34
C ILE A 40 -8.21 12.24 -2.54
N GLY A 41 -8.40 11.65 -3.71
CA GLY A 41 -8.56 12.33 -4.99
C GLY A 41 -9.95 12.14 -5.57
N ALA A 42 -10.23 12.81 -6.69
CA ALA A 42 -11.55 12.77 -7.32
C ALA A 42 -11.90 11.40 -7.95
N LYS A 43 -10.90 10.54 -8.20
CA LYS A 43 -11.08 9.24 -8.85
C LYS A 43 -10.68 8.05 -7.97
N ALA A 44 -9.86 8.26 -6.94
CA ALA A 44 -9.26 7.18 -6.17
C ALA A 44 -8.82 7.64 -4.77
N ILE A 45 -8.58 6.66 -3.90
CA ILE A 45 -7.98 6.82 -2.57
C ILE A 45 -6.58 6.18 -2.62
N LYS A 46 -5.59 6.90 -2.10
CA LYS A 46 -4.21 6.40 -1.95
C LYS A 46 -4.04 5.83 -0.55
N LEU A 47 -3.55 4.60 -0.49
CA LEU A 47 -3.15 3.90 0.73
C LEU A 47 -1.62 3.86 0.79
N GLU A 48 -1.04 4.00 1.98
CA GLU A 48 0.41 3.88 2.18
C GLU A 48 0.73 3.15 3.48
N LYS A 49 1.79 2.34 3.46
CA LYS A 49 2.43 1.75 4.63
C LYS A 49 3.94 1.90 4.45
N TYR A 50 4.63 2.30 5.52
CA TYR A 50 6.08 2.18 5.57
C TYR A 50 6.42 0.75 6.00
N VAL A 51 7.28 0.10 5.23
CA VAL A 51 7.87 -1.19 5.56
C VAL A 51 9.37 -0.92 5.72
N LYS A 52 9.91 -1.11 6.91
CA LYS A 52 11.34 -0.87 7.12
C LYS A 52 12.16 -2.07 6.66
N TYR A 53 13.42 -1.82 6.29
CA TYR A 53 14.32 -2.88 5.84
C TYR A 53 14.59 -3.92 6.93
N ASP A 54 14.75 -3.49 8.19
CA ASP A 54 14.87 -4.39 9.35
C ASP A 54 13.65 -5.31 9.48
N GLU A 55 12.44 -4.75 9.42
CA GLU A 55 11.19 -5.52 9.50
C GLU A 55 11.07 -6.56 8.38
N ILE A 56 11.60 -6.26 7.19
CA ILE A 56 11.60 -7.21 6.07
C ILE A 56 12.41 -8.46 6.40
N PHE A 57 13.62 -8.30 6.93
CA PHE A 57 14.46 -9.43 7.28
C PHE A 57 13.92 -10.17 8.51
N GLU A 58 13.45 -9.46 9.53
CA GLU A 58 12.85 -10.06 10.72
C GLU A 58 11.63 -10.95 10.37
N ALA A 59 10.76 -10.50 9.47
CA ALA A 59 9.59 -11.27 9.04
C ALA A 59 9.99 -12.57 8.32
N LEU A 60 11.00 -12.52 7.46
CA LEU A 60 11.50 -13.68 6.74
C LEU A 60 12.20 -14.68 7.66
N GLU A 61 13.01 -14.20 8.61
CA GLU A 61 13.65 -15.04 9.64
C GLU A 61 12.62 -15.71 10.56
N ALA A 62 11.50 -15.05 10.81
CA ALA A 62 10.35 -15.61 11.53
C ALA A 62 9.53 -16.62 10.70
N GLY A 63 9.87 -16.83 9.42
CA GLY A 63 9.21 -17.76 8.53
C GLY A 63 7.97 -17.20 7.83
N ASN A 64 7.76 -15.87 7.82
CA ASN A 64 6.69 -15.26 7.05
C ASN A 64 7.13 -15.01 5.59
N GLU A 65 7.12 -16.09 4.82
CA GLU A 65 7.56 -16.08 3.41
C GLU A 65 6.48 -15.59 2.42
N ASN A 66 5.23 -15.44 2.87
CA ASN A 66 4.10 -15.01 2.03
C ASN A 66 3.54 -13.63 2.41
N GLY A 67 4.19 -12.93 3.34
CA GLY A 67 3.79 -11.62 3.84
C GLY A 67 4.14 -10.47 2.90
N LEU A 68 3.68 -9.27 3.26
CA LEU A 68 3.98 -8.04 2.54
C LEU A 68 5.50 -7.81 2.41
N GLU A 69 6.24 -8.13 3.47
CA GLU A 69 7.70 -8.00 3.56
C GLU A 69 8.42 -8.84 2.51
N ALA A 70 8.00 -10.11 2.34
CA ALA A 70 8.56 -11.02 1.34
C ALA A 70 8.31 -10.50 -0.08
N MET A 71 7.09 -10.02 -0.36
CA MET A 71 6.73 -9.43 -1.65
C MET A 71 7.55 -8.18 -1.96
N VAL A 72 7.74 -7.30 -0.98
CA VAL A 72 8.55 -6.08 -1.14
C VAL A 72 10.01 -6.44 -1.43
N LYS A 73 10.58 -7.40 -0.69
CA LYS A 73 11.95 -7.88 -0.94
C LYS A 73 12.09 -8.40 -2.37
N GLN A 74 11.17 -9.25 -2.80
CA GLN A 74 11.20 -9.82 -4.15
C GLN A 74 11.15 -8.73 -5.23
N ILE A 75 10.25 -7.74 -5.11
CA ILE A 75 10.17 -6.63 -6.08
C ILE A 75 11.50 -5.87 -6.18
N ILE A 76 12.20 -5.68 -5.06
CA ILE A 76 13.50 -4.99 -5.03
C ILE A 76 14.59 -5.87 -5.66
N GLU A 77 14.60 -7.17 -5.39
CA GLU A 77 15.60 -8.11 -5.94
C GLU A 77 15.40 -8.36 -7.45
N ASP A 78 14.15 -8.40 -7.91
CA ASP A 78 13.78 -8.61 -9.30
C ASP A 78 13.87 -7.30 -10.13
N TYR A 79 14.15 -6.16 -9.50
CA TYR A 79 14.27 -4.89 -10.21
C TYR A 79 15.61 -4.79 -10.94
N GLU A 80 15.55 -4.84 -12.27
CA GLU A 80 16.65 -4.48 -13.17
C GLU A 80 16.38 -3.07 -13.73
N GLU A 81 17.35 -2.16 -13.60
CA GLU A 81 17.28 -0.84 -14.22
C GLU A 81 17.39 -1.01 -15.74
N GLU A 82 16.36 -0.61 -16.49
CA GLU A 82 16.46 -0.57 -17.95
C GLU A 82 17.55 0.46 -18.30
N ASN A 83 18.74 -0.02 -18.70
CA ASN A 83 19.81 0.84 -19.18
C ASN A 83 19.26 1.64 -20.37
N GLU A 84 19.25 2.98 -20.25
CA GLU A 84 18.83 3.92 -21.30
C GLU A 84 19.71 3.86 -22.58
N GLU A 85 20.69 2.95 -22.67
CA GLU A 85 21.67 2.85 -23.77
C GLU A 85 21.23 1.99 -24.97
N GLU A 86 20.05 1.33 -24.94
CA GLU A 86 19.54 0.57 -26.10
C GLU A 86 18.42 1.29 -26.88
N ALA A 87 18.23 2.59 -26.65
CA ALA A 87 17.24 3.43 -27.34
C ALA A 87 17.84 4.39 -28.40
N GLU A 88 18.97 4.05 -29.03
CA GLU A 88 19.48 4.70 -30.26
C GLU A 88 19.82 3.72 -31.39
#